data_AF-A0A5M3X948-F1
#
_entry.id   AF-A0A5M3X948-F1
#
_cell.length_a   1.000
_cell.length_b   1.000
_cell.length_c   1.000
_cell.angle_alpha   90.00
_cell.angle_beta   90.00
_cell.angle_gamma   90.00
#
_symmetry.space_group_name_H-M   'P 1'
#
loop_
_entity.id
_entity.type
_entity.pdbx_description
1 polymer ?
#
loop_
_entity_poly.entity_id
_entity_poly.type
_entity_poly.pdbx_seq_one_letter_code
_entity_poly.pdbx_strand_id
1 'polypeptide(L)'
;MGTKQPGFVRGLRIDTRQIGSGYPFDLPAVSWLVTSGGIELSPTATFLVGENGSGKSTLVEAIAVACGFNPEGGSQNFRFATRASESSLADHLVLTWGLAKPRTGFFLRAESYYNVATEIERLDREPGPSLLASYGGVSPHERSHGESFLDLVVHRFGPQGLYVLDEPEAALSVRGCMAVLRRIHDLVGQKSQFIIATHSPILLSLPGATILQIDADGSIQQVNYDEALPVALTRDFLTAPDRFLRHLLADDT
;
A
#
# COMPACT_ATOMS: atom_id res chain seq x y z
N MET A 1 -18.82 25.91 1.73
CA MET A 1 -18.21 24.99 2.71
C MET A 1 -18.47 23.58 2.21
N GLY A 2 -17.56 23.04 1.39
CA GLY A 2 -17.75 21.74 0.75
C GLY A 2 -17.75 20.64 1.81
N THR A 3 -18.81 19.86 1.87
CA THR A 3 -18.88 18.67 2.74
C THR A 3 -17.72 17.76 2.40
N LYS A 4 -16.75 17.61 3.31
CA LYS A 4 -15.67 16.61 3.18
C LYS A 4 -16.36 15.26 3.01
N GLN A 5 -16.20 14.66 1.82
CA GLN A 5 -16.80 13.36 1.54
C GLN A 5 -16.13 12.31 2.45
N PRO A 6 -16.90 11.46 3.16
CA PRO A 6 -16.31 10.43 4.00
C PRO A 6 -15.64 9.36 3.11
N GLY A 7 -14.49 8.84 3.57
CA GLY A 7 -13.78 7.74 2.90
C GLY A 7 -14.59 6.45 2.88
N PHE A 8 -14.20 5.51 2.03
CA PHE A 8 -14.81 4.17 1.97
C PHE A 8 -14.49 3.36 3.24
N VAL A 9 -13.23 3.39 3.67
CA VAL A 9 -12.77 2.82 4.95
C VAL A 9 -12.32 3.97 5.84
N ARG A 10 -12.98 4.17 6.98
CA ARG A 10 -12.74 5.30 7.90
C ARG A 10 -11.74 4.98 9.00
N GLY A 11 -11.51 3.71 9.26
CA GLY A 11 -10.60 3.25 10.29
C GLY A 11 -10.59 1.75 10.42
N LEU A 12 -9.70 1.25 11.25
CA LEU A 12 -9.55 -0.16 11.56
C LEU A 12 -9.17 -0.36 13.03
N ARG A 13 -9.55 -1.50 13.58
CA ARG A 13 -9.14 -1.97 14.90
C ARG A 13 -9.04 -3.49 14.89
N ILE A 14 -8.40 -4.05 15.90
CA ILE A 14 -8.36 -5.50 16.08
C ILE A 14 -9.53 -5.93 16.97
N ASP A 15 -10.17 -7.05 16.62
CA ASP A 15 -11.10 -7.75 17.50
C ASP A 15 -10.32 -8.53 18.55
N THR A 16 -10.37 -8.04 19.79
CA THR A 16 -9.58 -8.58 20.89
C THR A 16 -10.16 -9.85 21.51
N ARG A 17 -11.34 -10.30 21.07
CA ARG A 17 -12.05 -11.43 21.69
C ARG A 17 -11.39 -12.79 21.42
N GLN A 18 -10.61 -12.93 20.34
CA GLN A 18 -9.93 -14.16 19.97
C GLN A 18 -8.60 -13.87 19.26
N ILE A 19 -7.65 -13.20 19.90
CA ILE A 19 -6.34 -12.95 19.29
C ILE A 19 -5.46 -14.22 19.39
N GLY A 20 -4.80 -14.58 18.28
CA GLY A 20 -3.80 -15.65 18.26
C GLY A 20 -2.47 -15.25 18.91
N SER A 21 -1.53 -16.18 18.98
CA SER A 21 -0.15 -15.95 19.43
C SER A 21 0.82 -16.23 18.29
N GLY A 22 2.00 -15.59 18.27
CA GLY A 22 2.96 -15.77 17.18
C GLY A 22 2.75 -14.74 16.07
N TYR A 23 3.54 -14.84 15.00
CA TYR A 23 3.33 -14.05 13.80
C TYR A 23 1.90 -14.28 13.23
N PRO A 24 1.16 -13.23 12.83
CA PRO A 24 1.53 -11.80 12.81
C PRO A 24 1.17 -11.00 14.09
N PHE A 25 0.60 -11.63 15.13
CA PHE A 25 0.13 -10.95 16.35
C PHE A 25 1.27 -10.39 17.22
N ASP A 26 2.44 -11.01 17.16
CA ASP A 26 3.64 -10.57 17.88
C ASP A 26 4.34 -9.37 17.22
N LEU A 27 3.87 -8.90 16.05
CA LEU A 27 4.42 -7.71 15.41
C LEU A 27 4.16 -6.47 16.28
N PRO A 28 5.15 -5.56 16.45
CA PRO A 28 5.00 -4.39 17.31
C PRO A 28 3.77 -3.54 16.98
N ALA A 29 3.52 -3.26 15.69
CA ALA A 29 2.36 -2.49 15.24
C ALA A 29 1.02 -3.16 15.57
N VAL A 30 0.97 -4.50 15.48
CA VAL A 30 -0.23 -5.28 15.74
C VAL A 30 -0.52 -5.29 17.24
N SER A 31 0.50 -5.51 18.06
CA SER A 31 0.39 -5.42 19.52
C SER A 31 -0.06 -4.03 19.99
N TRP A 32 0.44 -2.97 19.35
CA TRP A 32 -0.03 -1.62 19.62
C TRP A 32 -1.49 -1.39 19.19
N LEU A 33 -1.92 -1.90 18.03
CA LEU A 33 -3.32 -1.80 17.57
C LEU A 33 -4.32 -2.50 18.50
N VAL A 34 -3.92 -3.58 19.16
CA VAL A 34 -4.73 -4.27 20.17
C VAL A 34 -5.02 -3.38 21.37
N THR A 35 -4.04 -2.56 21.78
CA THR A 35 -4.11 -1.77 23.02
C THR A 35 -4.59 -0.33 22.81
N SER A 36 -4.39 0.23 21.61
CA SER A 36 -4.73 1.63 21.26
C SER A 36 -6.21 1.87 20.92
N GLY A 37 -6.96 0.82 20.62
CA GLY A 37 -8.37 0.93 20.20
C GLY A 37 -8.58 1.14 18.70
N GLY A 38 -7.51 1.20 17.90
CA GLY A 38 -7.54 1.28 16.45
C GLY A 38 -6.95 2.57 15.88
N ILE A 39 -6.99 2.72 14.56
CA ILE A 39 -6.53 3.90 13.84
C ILE A 39 -7.59 4.42 12.88
N GLU A 40 -7.61 5.73 12.70
CA GLU A 40 -8.42 6.40 11.70
C GLU A 40 -7.67 6.46 10.36
N LEU A 41 -8.42 6.37 9.27
CA LEU A 41 -7.89 6.45 7.91
C LEU A 41 -8.44 7.69 7.22
N SER A 42 -7.57 8.37 6.48
CA SER A 42 -7.93 9.56 5.69
C SER A 42 -8.96 9.21 4.62
N PRO A 43 -9.95 10.09 4.36
CA PRO A 43 -10.89 9.90 3.26
C PRO A 43 -10.24 9.96 1.88
N THR A 44 -9.00 10.44 1.77
CA THR A 44 -8.26 10.57 0.51
C THR A 44 -7.08 9.60 0.43
N ALA A 45 -5.99 9.87 1.11
CA ALA A 45 -4.78 9.06 1.07
C ALA A 45 -4.19 8.92 2.47
N THR A 46 -3.92 7.67 2.87
CA THR A 46 -3.19 7.33 4.08
C THR A 46 -1.93 6.56 3.69
N PHE A 47 -0.77 7.03 4.15
CA PHE A 47 0.49 6.33 4.00
C PHE A 47 0.90 5.68 5.32
N LEU A 48 1.39 4.45 5.26
CA LEU A 48 2.01 3.73 6.36
C LEU A 48 3.54 3.70 6.13
N VAL A 49 4.30 4.23 7.07
CA VAL A 49 5.78 4.28 7.04
C VAL A 49 6.37 3.68 8.32
N GLY A 50 7.66 3.38 8.31
CA GLY A 50 8.35 2.72 9.43
C GLY A 50 9.42 1.74 8.93
N GLU A 51 10.23 1.21 9.83
CA GLU A 51 11.36 0.34 9.49
C GLU A 51 10.94 -1.01 8.89
N ASN A 52 11.89 -1.73 8.30
CA ASN A 52 11.66 -3.09 7.82
C ASN A 52 11.33 -4.01 9.01
N GLY A 53 10.32 -4.86 8.87
CA GLY A 53 9.86 -5.73 9.95
C GLY A 53 8.92 -5.07 10.98
N SER A 54 8.59 -3.78 10.84
CA SER A 54 7.64 -3.11 11.76
C SER A 54 6.18 -3.55 11.59
N GLY A 55 5.86 -4.27 10.51
CA GLY A 55 4.53 -4.81 10.23
C GLY A 55 3.69 -4.01 9.22
N LYS A 56 4.27 -3.03 8.49
CA LYS A 56 3.58 -2.22 7.47
C LYS A 56 2.87 -3.08 6.42
N SER A 57 3.61 -3.95 5.73
CA SER A 57 3.09 -4.79 4.67
C SER A 57 2.06 -5.78 5.19
N THR A 58 2.31 -6.39 6.36
CA THR A 58 1.34 -7.27 7.04
C THR A 58 0.03 -6.54 7.36
N LEU A 59 0.09 -5.29 7.82
CA LEU A 59 -1.10 -4.48 8.10
C LEU A 59 -1.84 -4.08 6.83
N VAL A 60 -1.12 -3.65 5.79
CA VAL A 60 -1.69 -3.32 4.48
C VAL A 60 -2.37 -4.52 3.83
N GLU A 61 -1.73 -5.68 3.88
CA GLU A 61 -2.29 -6.95 3.41
C GLU A 61 -3.57 -7.30 4.17
N ALA A 62 -3.53 -7.25 5.51
CA ALA A 62 -4.72 -7.53 6.33
C ALA A 62 -5.88 -6.57 6.02
N ILE A 63 -5.60 -5.30 5.79
CA ILE A 63 -6.59 -4.31 5.34
C ILE A 63 -7.15 -4.70 3.97
N ALA A 64 -6.29 -5.06 3.01
CA ALA A 64 -6.72 -5.45 1.67
C ALA A 64 -7.64 -6.68 1.69
N VAL A 65 -7.25 -7.71 2.44
CA VAL A 65 -8.05 -8.95 2.60
C VAL A 65 -9.36 -8.67 3.31
N ALA A 66 -9.36 -7.86 4.38
CA ALA A 66 -10.59 -7.43 5.06
C ALA A 66 -11.50 -6.54 4.18
N CYS A 67 -10.95 -5.87 3.16
CA CYS A 67 -11.72 -5.19 2.11
C CYS A 67 -12.28 -6.13 1.03
N GLY A 68 -11.93 -7.42 1.08
CA GLY A 68 -12.33 -8.45 0.13
C GLY A 68 -11.45 -8.53 -1.13
N PHE A 69 -10.25 -7.96 -1.12
CA PHE A 69 -9.29 -8.12 -2.22
C PHE A 69 -8.55 -9.47 -2.11
N ASN A 70 -8.01 -9.97 -3.23
CA ASN A 70 -7.18 -11.17 -3.22
C ASN A 70 -5.78 -10.83 -2.65
N PRO A 71 -5.26 -11.58 -1.64
CA PRO A 71 -3.92 -11.36 -1.06
C PRO A 71 -2.75 -11.39 -2.07
N GLU A 72 -2.87 -12.14 -3.15
CA GLU A 72 -1.85 -12.23 -4.22
C GLU A 72 -1.84 -10.99 -5.14
N GLY A 73 -2.67 -9.99 -4.84
CA GLY A 73 -2.91 -8.82 -5.67
C GLY A 73 -4.03 -9.05 -6.69
N GLY A 74 -4.51 -7.96 -7.29
CA GLY A 74 -5.63 -8.00 -8.22
C GLY A 74 -6.93 -7.41 -7.67
N SER A 75 -7.94 -7.34 -8.53
CA SER A 75 -9.32 -7.03 -8.10
C SER A 75 -10.03 -8.26 -7.54
N GLN A 76 -11.19 -8.09 -6.89
CA GLN A 76 -12.01 -9.14 -6.27
C GLN A 76 -12.31 -10.36 -7.18
N ASN A 77 -12.15 -10.22 -8.50
CA ASN A 77 -12.38 -11.26 -9.50
C ASN A 77 -11.15 -12.13 -9.85
N PHE A 78 -9.98 -11.88 -9.28
CA PHE A 78 -8.79 -12.71 -9.52
C PHE A 78 -8.70 -13.79 -8.43
N ARG A 79 -8.58 -15.06 -8.82
CA ARG A 79 -8.37 -16.20 -7.90
C ARG A 79 -7.03 -16.86 -8.22
N PHE A 80 -5.96 -16.40 -7.59
CA PHE A 80 -4.68 -17.09 -7.60
C PHE A 80 -4.75 -18.33 -6.71
N ALA A 81 -4.31 -19.45 -7.24
CA ALA A 81 -4.25 -20.73 -6.53
C ALA A 81 -2.79 -21.06 -6.20
N THR A 82 -2.24 -20.58 -5.07
CA THR A 82 -1.18 -21.30 -4.33
C THR A 82 -0.85 -20.66 -2.98
N ARG A 83 -0.62 -21.54 -1.99
CA ARG A 83 -0.21 -21.36 -0.58
C ARG A 83 -1.05 -20.39 0.28
N ALA A 84 -1.93 -21.03 1.07
CA ALA A 84 -2.56 -20.47 2.25
C ALA A 84 -1.52 -19.96 3.27
N SER A 85 -1.07 -18.73 3.11
CA SER A 85 -0.95 -17.80 4.22
C SER A 85 -2.14 -16.85 4.10
N GLU A 86 -3.34 -17.36 4.36
CA GLU A 86 -4.44 -16.48 4.75
C GLU A 86 -3.86 -15.64 5.90
N SER A 87 -3.68 -14.34 5.68
CA SER A 87 -3.18 -13.44 6.73
C SER A 87 -4.14 -13.57 7.90
N SER A 88 -3.79 -14.38 8.90
CA SER A 88 -4.63 -14.63 10.07
C SER A 88 -5.05 -13.32 10.74
N LEU A 89 -4.25 -12.26 10.61
CA LEU A 89 -4.59 -10.91 11.06
C LEU A 89 -5.87 -10.35 10.42
N ALA A 90 -6.16 -10.67 9.16
CA ALA A 90 -7.31 -10.15 8.43
C ALA A 90 -8.63 -10.61 9.07
N ASP A 91 -8.68 -11.84 9.57
CA ASP A 91 -9.85 -12.42 10.25
C ASP A 91 -10.18 -11.70 11.57
N HIS A 92 -9.17 -11.05 12.17
CA HIS A 92 -9.33 -10.26 13.38
C HIS A 92 -9.46 -8.77 13.11
N LEU A 93 -9.38 -8.33 11.85
CA LEU A 93 -9.42 -6.93 11.51
C LEU A 93 -10.86 -6.44 11.34
N VAL A 94 -11.27 -5.49 12.18
CA VAL A 94 -12.58 -4.86 12.11
C VAL A 94 -12.45 -3.51 11.42
N LEU A 95 -12.91 -3.45 10.17
CA LEU A 95 -12.95 -2.22 9.39
C LEU A 95 -14.19 -1.39 9.70
N THR A 96 -14.00 -0.09 9.92
CA THR A 96 -15.10 0.88 10.01
C THR A 96 -15.39 1.45 8.64
N TRP A 97 -16.47 0.99 8.01
CA TRP A 97 -16.86 1.44 6.68
C TRP A 97 -17.54 2.82 6.71
N GLY A 98 -17.40 3.57 5.62
CA GLY A 98 -18.21 4.72 5.27
C GLY A 98 -19.55 4.33 4.65
N LEU A 99 -20.36 5.33 4.28
CA LEU A 99 -21.68 5.11 3.68
C LEU A 99 -21.63 4.76 2.19
N ALA A 100 -20.58 5.21 1.49
CA ALA A 100 -20.39 4.95 0.08
C ALA A 100 -19.63 3.63 -0.14
N LYS A 101 -19.96 2.91 -1.20
CA LYS A 101 -19.18 1.75 -1.66
C LYS A 101 -18.27 2.16 -2.83
N PRO A 102 -17.02 1.66 -2.88
CA PRO A 102 -16.15 1.92 -4.02
C PRO A 102 -16.72 1.28 -5.29
N ARG A 103 -16.62 1.97 -6.42
CA ARG A 103 -17.05 1.45 -7.74
C ARG A 103 -16.07 0.44 -8.32
N THR A 104 -14.82 0.52 -7.88
CA THR A 104 -13.72 -0.33 -8.31
C THR A 104 -12.71 -0.40 -7.17
N GLY A 105 -11.88 -1.43 -7.16
CA GLY A 105 -10.79 -1.50 -6.18
C GLY A 105 -9.73 -2.47 -6.62
N PHE A 106 -8.56 -2.33 -6.02
CA PHE A 106 -7.39 -3.11 -6.37
C PHE A 106 -6.41 -3.14 -5.19
N PHE A 107 -5.91 -4.33 -4.88
CA PHE A 107 -4.73 -4.51 -4.05
C PHE A 107 -3.53 -4.80 -4.93
N LEU A 108 -2.43 -4.08 -4.73
CA LEU A 108 -1.22 -4.24 -5.54
C LEU A 108 0.01 -4.31 -4.63
N ARG A 109 0.79 -5.38 -4.78
CA ARG A 109 2.14 -5.52 -4.21
C ARG A 109 3.13 -5.53 -5.36
N ALA A 110 4.24 -4.79 -5.22
CA ALA A 110 5.26 -4.75 -6.27
C ALA A 110 5.88 -6.14 -6.53
N GLU A 111 6.05 -6.97 -5.49
CA GLU A 111 6.60 -8.33 -5.61
C GLU A 111 5.63 -9.32 -6.26
N SER A 112 4.32 -9.22 -5.98
CA SER A 112 3.28 -10.10 -6.56
C SER A 112 2.81 -9.63 -7.95
N TYR A 113 3.32 -8.51 -8.46
CA TYR A 113 2.94 -7.96 -9.77
C TYR A 113 3.08 -9.00 -10.90
N TYR A 114 4.11 -9.84 -10.85
CA TYR A 114 4.33 -10.88 -11.87
C TYR A 114 3.25 -11.95 -11.85
N ASN A 115 2.75 -12.34 -10.67
CA ASN A 115 1.64 -13.26 -10.56
C ASN A 115 0.42 -12.64 -11.26
N VAL A 116 0.14 -11.35 -10.96
CA VAL A 116 -0.96 -10.60 -11.58
C VAL A 116 -0.84 -10.50 -13.10
N ALA A 117 0.33 -10.12 -13.61
CA ALA A 117 0.60 -10.04 -15.05
C ALA A 117 0.44 -11.40 -15.75
N THR A 118 0.98 -12.47 -15.16
CA THR A 118 0.89 -13.83 -15.69
C THR A 118 -0.56 -14.31 -15.76
N GLU A 119 -1.37 -14.02 -14.74
CA GLU A 119 -2.78 -14.40 -14.70
C GLU A 119 -3.65 -13.58 -15.66
N ILE A 120 -3.33 -12.31 -15.88
CA ILE A 120 -3.99 -11.50 -16.91
C ILE A 120 -3.76 -12.11 -18.30
N GLU A 121 -2.53 -12.52 -18.63
CA GLU A 121 -2.27 -13.23 -19.88
C GLU A 121 -3.01 -14.55 -19.97
N ARG A 122 -3.07 -15.30 -18.87
CA ARG A 122 -3.81 -16.57 -18.80
C ARG A 122 -5.29 -16.35 -19.09
N LEU A 123 -5.91 -15.34 -18.46
CA LEU A 123 -7.32 -14.99 -18.63
C LEU A 123 -7.61 -14.37 -20.00
N ASP A 124 -6.68 -13.62 -20.60
CA ASP A 124 -6.84 -13.06 -21.95
C ASP A 124 -6.79 -14.16 -23.03
N ARG A 125 -6.18 -15.31 -22.74
CA ARG A 125 -6.24 -16.51 -23.60
C ARG A 125 -7.57 -17.28 -23.48
N GLU A 126 -8.41 -16.99 -22.49
CA GLU A 126 -9.74 -17.57 -22.35
C GLU A 126 -10.77 -16.79 -23.20
N PRO A 127 -11.87 -17.43 -23.68
CA PRO A 127 -12.87 -16.74 -24.48
C PRO A 127 -13.60 -15.65 -23.66
N GLY A 128 -13.36 -14.38 -23.99
CA GLY A 128 -13.96 -13.22 -23.31
C GLY A 128 -13.47 -11.88 -23.90
N PRO A 129 -13.97 -10.73 -23.38
CA PRO A 129 -13.44 -9.42 -23.75
C PRO A 129 -11.99 -9.27 -23.28
N SER A 130 -11.12 -8.77 -24.15
CA SER A 130 -9.68 -8.66 -23.86
C SER A 130 -9.42 -7.80 -22.62
N LEU A 131 -8.63 -8.37 -21.71
CA LEU A 131 -8.22 -7.69 -20.48
C LEU A 131 -7.02 -6.77 -20.74
N LEU A 132 -6.21 -7.03 -21.77
CA LEU A 132 -4.99 -6.27 -22.12
C LEU A 132 -5.24 -4.77 -22.31
N ALA A 133 -6.42 -4.37 -22.79
CA ALA A 133 -6.79 -2.96 -22.94
C ALA A 133 -6.79 -2.19 -21.60
N SER A 134 -7.09 -2.87 -20.49
CA SER A 134 -7.04 -2.29 -19.14
C SER A 134 -5.63 -2.22 -18.55
N TYR A 135 -4.64 -2.78 -19.24
CA TYR A 135 -3.25 -2.91 -18.81
C TYR A 135 -2.24 -2.39 -19.86
N GLY A 136 -2.66 -1.47 -20.73
CA GLY A 136 -1.75 -0.79 -21.67
C GLY A 136 -1.55 -1.47 -23.03
N GLY A 137 -2.38 -2.47 -23.38
CA GLY A 137 -2.56 -2.98 -24.75
C GLY A 137 -1.44 -3.82 -25.35
N VAL A 138 -0.38 -4.13 -24.59
CA VAL A 138 0.77 -4.96 -25.00
C VAL A 138 1.06 -5.94 -23.85
N SER A 139 1.68 -7.10 -24.15
CA SER A 139 2.06 -8.09 -23.13
C SER A 139 2.91 -7.42 -22.03
N PRO A 140 2.57 -7.59 -20.73
CA PRO A 140 3.37 -7.10 -19.62
C PRO A 140 4.83 -7.62 -19.59
N HIS A 141 5.12 -8.73 -20.29
CA HIS A 141 6.45 -9.33 -20.37
C HIS A 141 7.36 -8.70 -21.44
N GLU A 142 6.84 -7.86 -22.34
CA GLU A 142 7.63 -7.17 -23.37
C GLU A 142 8.12 -5.78 -22.95
N ARG A 143 7.76 -5.33 -21.73
CA ARG A 143 8.13 -4.02 -21.15
C ARG A 143 9.05 -4.19 -19.93
N SER A 144 9.75 -3.12 -19.56
CA SER A 144 10.52 -3.13 -18.31
C SER A 144 9.59 -3.22 -17.09
N HIS A 145 10.05 -3.86 -16.03
CA HIS A 145 9.28 -4.14 -14.81
C HIS A 145 8.53 -2.92 -14.25
N GLY A 146 9.16 -1.73 -14.29
CA GLY A 146 8.56 -0.49 -13.81
C GLY A 146 7.55 0.14 -14.77
N GLU A 147 7.66 -0.08 -16.07
CA GLU A 147 6.70 0.45 -17.07
C GLU A 147 5.38 -0.32 -16.98
N SER A 148 5.46 -1.65 -16.90
CA SER A 148 4.30 -2.53 -16.73
C SER A 148 3.52 -2.22 -15.44
N PHE A 149 4.21 -1.92 -14.33
CA PHE A 149 3.58 -1.45 -13.09
C PHE A 149 2.88 -0.11 -13.27
N LEU A 150 3.56 0.86 -13.88
CA LEU A 150 3.04 2.20 -14.10
C LEU A 150 1.79 2.15 -14.98
N ASP A 151 1.78 1.34 -16.02
CA ASP A 151 0.63 1.17 -16.90
C ASP A 151 -0.59 0.63 -16.18
N LEU A 152 -0.42 -0.30 -15.24
CA LEU A 152 -1.52 -0.78 -14.41
C LEU A 152 -2.10 0.36 -13.57
N VAL A 153 -1.26 1.11 -12.85
CA VAL A 153 -1.73 2.22 -12.01
C VAL A 153 -2.39 3.32 -12.86
N VAL A 154 -1.85 3.60 -14.04
CA VAL A 154 -2.37 4.63 -14.94
C VAL A 154 -3.70 4.21 -15.58
N HIS A 155 -3.81 2.98 -16.07
CA HIS A 155 -4.95 2.55 -16.90
C HIS A 155 -6.01 1.76 -16.14
N ARG A 156 -5.63 0.90 -15.17
CA ARG A 156 -6.57 0.04 -14.43
C ARG A 156 -7.29 0.79 -13.30
N PHE A 157 -6.63 1.79 -12.70
CA PHE A 157 -7.25 2.56 -11.63
C PHE A 157 -8.16 3.63 -12.22
N GLY A 158 -9.33 3.80 -11.62
CA GLY A 158 -10.41 4.67 -12.06
C GLY A 158 -11.03 5.45 -10.90
N PRO A 159 -12.01 6.32 -11.20
CA PRO A 159 -12.63 7.20 -10.22
C PRO A 159 -13.47 6.42 -9.19
N GLN A 160 -13.69 7.02 -8.02
CA GLN A 160 -14.48 6.44 -6.93
C GLN A 160 -14.01 5.03 -6.52
N GLY A 161 -12.70 4.82 -6.53
CA GLY A 161 -12.08 3.52 -6.24
C GLY A 161 -11.41 3.45 -4.87
N LEU A 162 -11.28 2.24 -4.32
CA LEU A 162 -10.48 1.95 -3.13
C LEU A 162 -9.21 1.20 -3.56
N TYR A 163 -8.05 1.79 -3.32
CA TYR A 163 -6.76 1.26 -3.73
C TYR A 163 -5.88 1.01 -2.52
N VAL A 164 -5.36 -0.20 -2.42
CA VAL A 164 -4.42 -0.61 -1.37
C VAL A 164 -3.11 -0.99 -2.06
N LEU A 165 -2.01 -0.34 -1.69
CA LEU A 165 -0.70 -0.54 -2.34
C LEU A 165 0.35 -0.88 -1.29
N ASP A 166 1.19 -1.87 -1.59
CA ASP A 166 2.32 -2.28 -0.77
C ASP A 166 3.62 -2.10 -1.56
N GLU A 167 4.46 -1.18 -1.08
CA GLU A 167 5.76 -0.80 -1.64
C GLU A 167 5.76 -0.60 -3.17
N PRO A 168 4.85 0.25 -3.71
CA PRO A 168 4.71 0.45 -5.15
C PRO A 168 6.00 0.98 -5.82
N GLU A 169 6.88 1.63 -5.06
CA GLU A 169 8.17 2.13 -5.54
C GLU A 169 9.21 1.05 -5.82
N ALA A 170 9.08 -0.17 -5.29
CA ALA A 170 10.12 -1.20 -5.41
C ALA A 170 10.41 -1.60 -6.87
N ALA A 171 9.42 -1.44 -7.75
CA ALA A 171 9.55 -1.68 -9.19
C ALA A 171 9.85 -0.40 -10.01
N LEU A 172 9.92 0.79 -9.39
CA LEU A 172 9.88 2.07 -10.09
C LEU A 172 11.19 2.87 -9.98
N SER A 173 11.49 3.58 -11.07
CA SER A 173 12.45 4.70 -11.01
C SER A 173 11.87 5.89 -10.25
N VAL A 174 12.71 6.87 -9.90
CA VAL A 174 12.29 8.18 -9.37
C VAL A 174 11.19 8.83 -10.22
N ARG A 175 11.35 8.81 -11.55
CA ARG A 175 10.35 9.34 -12.48
C ARG A 175 9.06 8.52 -12.46
N GLY A 176 9.16 7.21 -12.33
CA GLY A 176 8.01 6.33 -12.14
C GLY A 176 7.22 6.65 -10.87
N CYS A 177 7.90 6.87 -9.74
CA CYS A 177 7.27 7.32 -8.50
C CYS A 177 6.53 8.66 -8.67
N MET A 178 7.12 9.63 -9.39
CA MET A 178 6.46 10.91 -9.68
C MET A 178 5.22 10.74 -10.56
N ALA A 179 5.25 9.84 -11.53
CA ALA A 179 4.09 9.53 -12.38
C ALA A 179 2.96 8.86 -11.57
N VAL A 180 3.30 7.91 -10.67
CA VAL A 180 2.34 7.31 -9.73
C VAL A 180 1.76 8.35 -8.78
N LEU A 181 2.59 9.22 -8.21
CA LEU A 181 2.15 10.34 -7.35
C LEU A 181 1.11 11.22 -8.06
N ARG A 182 1.41 11.62 -9.31
CA ARG A 182 0.49 12.40 -10.14
C ARG A 182 -0.84 11.69 -10.35
N ARG A 183 -0.79 10.38 -10.63
CA ARG A 183 -1.99 9.57 -10.85
C ARG A 183 -2.84 9.44 -9.58
N ILE A 184 -2.21 9.21 -8.43
CA ILE A 184 -2.88 9.16 -7.12
C ILE A 184 -3.59 10.50 -6.86
N HIS A 185 -2.90 11.62 -7.07
CA HIS A 185 -3.47 12.96 -6.90
C HIS A 185 -4.75 13.15 -7.74
N ASP A 186 -4.72 12.76 -9.02
CA ASP A 186 -5.90 12.87 -9.89
C ASP A 186 -7.07 12.01 -9.41
N LEU A 187 -6.78 10.78 -8.97
CA LEU A 187 -7.81 9.85 -8.50
C LEU A 187 -8.41 10.25 -7.16
N VAL A 188 -7.60 10.81 -6.25
CA VAL A 188 -8.10 11.45 -5.02
C VAL A 188 -9.08 12.58 -5.35
N GLY A 189 -8.75 13.44 -6.33
CA GLY A 189 -9.68 14.46 -6.84
C GLY A 189 -10.96 13.89 -7.47
N GLN A 190 -10.92 12.62 -7.88
CA GLN A 190 -12.05 11.87 -8.43
C GLN A 190 -12.71 10.94 -7.40
N LYS A 191 -12.57 11.27 -6.10
CA LYS A 191 -13.23 10.58 -4.98
C LYS A 191 -12.73 9.16 -4.74
N SER A 192 -11.50 8.84 -5.15
CA SER A 192 -10.85 7.59 -4.80
C SER A 192 -10.11 7.72 -3.46
N GLN A 193 -9.98 6.59 -2.77
CA GLN A 193 -9.26 6.46 -1.51
C GLN A 193 -8.05 5.54 -1.66
N PHE A 194 -6.93 5.93 -1.05
CA PHE A 194 -5.67 5.20 -1.08
C PHE A 194 -5.17 4.86 0.33
N ILE A 195 -4.70 3.62 0.50
CA ILE A 195 -3.99 3.13 1.69
C ILE A 195 -2.68 2.52 1.18
N ILE A 196 -1.54 3.11 1.53
CA ILE A 196 -0.26 2.80 0.88
C ILE A 196 0.82 2.54 1.92
N ALA A 197 1.44 1.37 1.95
CA ALA A 197 2.74 1.19 2.60
C ALA A 197 3.85 1.62 1.64
N THR A 198 4.76 2.48 2.11
CA THR A 198 5.86 2.97 1.28
C THR A 198 7.05 3.43 2.14
N HIS A 199 8.23 3.29 1.57
CA HIS A 199 9.49 3.89 1.97
C HIS A 199 9.88 5.07 1.07
N SER A 200 9.11 5.40 0.05
CA SER A 200 9.44 6.45 -0.92
C SER A 200 9.14 7.86 -0.40
N PRO A 201 10.16 8.72 -0.20
CA PRO A 201 9.92 10.13 0.12
C PRO A 201 9.12 10.84 -0.97
N ILE A 202 9.22 10.39 -2.22
CA ILE A 202 8.50 10.99 -3.35
C ILE A 202 7.00 10.76 -3.20
N LEU A 203 6.57 9.54 -2.86
CA LEU A 203 5.14 9.24 -2.72
C LEU A 203 4.53 9.94 -1.50
N LEU A 204 5.28 10.04 -0.40
CA LEU A 204 4.88 10.75 0.82
C LEU A 204 4.64 12.24 0.60
N SER A 205 5.15 12.83 -0.48
CA SER A 205 4.96 14.26 -0.80
C SER A 205 3.56 14.61 -1.29
N LEU A 206 2.62 13.65 -1.37
CA LEU A 206 1.25 13.89 -1.82
C LEU A 206 0.54 14.94 -0.93
N PRO A 207 0.09 16.07 -1.49
CA PRO A 207 -0.55 17.12 -0.70
C PRO A 207 -1.82 16.65 0.01
N GLY A 208 -1.92 16.95 1.31
CA GLY A 208 -3.09 16.64 2.13
C GLY A 208 -3.26 15.16 2.47
N ALA A 209 -2.23 14.34 2.25
CA ALA A 209 -2.22 12.96 2.71
C ALA A 209 -1.97 12.87 4.22
N THR A 210 -2.51 11.83 4.85
CA THR A 210 -2.17 11.44 6.22
C THR A 210 -1.01 10.47 6.17
N ILE A 211 0.03 10.70 6.97
CA ILE A 211 1.17 9.79 7.12
C ILE A 211 1.11 9.22 8.53
N LEU A 212 1.00 7.90 8.64
CA LEU A 212 1.06 7.16 9.89
C LEU A 212 2.40 6.42 9.94
N GLN A 213 3.23 6.79 10.90
CA GLN A 213 4.52 6.17 11.15
C GLN A 213 4.38 5.10 12.22
N ILE A 214 4.92 3.92 11.94
CA ILE A 214 5.16 2.86 12.90
C ILE A 214 6.57 3.07 13.46
N ASP A 215 6.64 3.50 14.71
CA ASP A 215 7.90 3.70 15.43
C ASP A 215 8.51 2.37 15.88
N ALA A 216 9.77 2.41 16.33
CA ALA A 216 10.51 1.21 16.73
C ALA A 216 9.87 0.45 17.91
N ASP A 217 9.10 1.15 18.76
CA ASP A 217 8.33 0.55 19.85
C ASP A 217 6.97 -0.05 19.40
N GLY A 218 6.66 0.06 18.10
CA GLY A 218 5.41 -0.38 17.49
C GLY A 218 4.28 0.66 17.54
N SER A 219 4.47 1.80 18.18
CA SER A 219 3.44 2.84 18.22
C SER A 219 3.16 3.41 16.84
N ILE A 220 1.88 3.63 16.53
CA ILE A 220 1.46 4.20 15.25
C ILE A 220 1.03 5.64 15.48
N GLN A 221 1.78 6.59 14.94
CA GLN A 221 1.55 8.01 15.15
C GLN A 221 1.40 8.75 13.81
N GLN A 222 0.53 9.75 13.80
CA GLN A 222 0.46 10.64 12.64
C GLN A 222 1.63 11.63 12.68
N VAL A 223 2.38 11.71 11.58
CA VAL A 223 3.53 12.60 11.42
C VAL A 223 3.36 13.48 10.19
N ASN A 224 4.08 14.60 10.15
CA ASN A 224 4.14 15.45 8.96
C ASN A 224 5.16 14.91 7.96
N TYR A 225 5.12 15.41 6.71
CA TYR A 225 6.04 14.99 5.66
C TYR A 225 7.51 15.10 6.05
N ASP A 226 7.93 16.25 6.61
CA ASP A 226 9.32 16.48 6.99
C ASP A 226 9.80 15.60 8.15
N GLU A 227 8.89 15.09 8.96
CA GLU A 227 9.17 14.26 10.15
C GLU A 227 9.16 12.76 9.84
N ALA A 228 8.49 12.36 8.75
CA ALA A 228 8.38 10.96 8.36
C ALA A 228 9.79 10.34 8.17
N LEU A 229 10.03 9.21 8.83
CA LEU A 229 11.34 8.56 8.91
C LEU A 229 12.04 8.42 7.53
N PRO A 230 11.38 7.95 6.45
CA PRO A 230 12.03 7.85 5.15
C PRO A 230 12.47 9.20 4.57
N VAL A 231 11.70 10.26 4.83
CA VAL A 231 11.99 11.63 4.37
C VAL A 231 13.17 12.20 5.14
N ALA A 232 13.13 12.12 6.47
CA ALA A 232 14.19 12.63 7.34
C ALA A 232 15.53 11.92 7.06
N LEU A 233 15.54 10.58 7.03
CA LEU A 233 16.74 9.79 6.75
C LEU A 233 17.33 10.09 5.37
N THR A 234 16.48 10.12 4.34
CA THR A 234 16.95 10.41 2.97
C THR A 234 17.53 11.82 2.87
N ARG A 235 16.88 12.82 3.49
CA ARG A 235 17.37 14.20 3.52
C ARG A 235 18.72 14.30 4.22
N ASP A 236 18.84 13.70 5.39
CA ASP A 236 20.08 13.75 6.17
C ASP A 236 21.24 13.09 5.43
N PHE A 237 20.99 11.93 4.81
CA PHE A 237 21.98 11.24 3.99
C PHE A 237 22.43 12.09 2.80
N LEU A 238 21.48 12.64 2.02
CA LEU A 238 21.81 13.47 0.85
C LEU A 238 22.51 14.79 1.22
N THR A 239 22.26 15.31 2.42
CA THR A 239 22.90 16.55 2.91
C THR A 239 24.35 16.32 3.31
N ALA A 240 24.68 15.15 3.87
CA ALA A 240 26.03 14.86 4.35
C ALA A 240 26.44 13.38 4.16
N PRO A 241 26.59 12.86 2.93
CA PRO A 241 26.86 11.44 2.67
C PRO A 241 28.12 10.93 3.38
N ASP A 242 29.21 11.72 3.38
CA ASP A 242 30.48 11.35 4.00
C ASP A 242 30.39 11.11 5.51
N ARG A 243 29.43 11.74 6.20
CA ARG A 243 29.20 11.49 7.63
C ARG A 243 28.65 10.09 7.85
N PHE A 244 27.70 9.68 7.02
CA PHE A 244 27.09 8.35 7.10
C PHE A 244 28.07 7.27 6.67
N LEU A 245 28.75 7.46 5.53
CA LEU A 245 29.71 6.50 4.99
C LEU A 245 30.86 6.23 5.96
N ARG A 246 31.37 7.24 6.68
CA ARG A 246 32.41 7.04 7.69
C ARG A 246 32.00 6.10 8.82
N HIS A 247 30.74 6.10 9.25
CA HIS A 247 30.26 5.21 10.30
C HIS A 247 29.91 3.83 9.74
N LEU A 248 29.30 3.78 8.54
CA LEU A 248 28.88 2.53 7.91
C LEU A 248 30.04 1.68 7.37
N LEU A 249 31.14 2.32 6.98
CA LEU A 249 32.33 1.67 6.42
C LEU A 249 33.50 1.65 7.40
N ALA A 250 33.29 2.05 8.66
CA ALA A 250 34.28 1.82 9.70
C ALA A 250 34.32 0.30 9.97
N ASP A 251 35.47 -0.32 9.78
CA ASP A 251 35.67 -1.71 10.18
C ASP A 251 35.49 -1.81 11.70
N ASP A 252 34.58 -2.68 12.16
CA ASP A 252 34.46 -3.06 13.57
C ASP A 252 35.80 -3.69 13.99
N THR A 253 36.67 -2.89 14.59
CA THR A 253 37.97 -3.32 15.09
C THR A 253 37.86 -3.84 16.51
#